data_AF-A0A7S1IZF6-F1
#
_entry.id   AF-A0A7S1IZF6-F1
#
_cell.length_a   1.000
_cell.length_b   1.000
_cell.length_c   1.000
_cell.angle_alpha   90.00
_cell.angle_beta   90.00
_cell.angle_gamma   90.00
#
_symmetry.space_group_name_H-M   'P 1'
#
loop_
_entity.id
_entity.type
_entity.pdbx_description
1 polymer ?
#
loop_
_entity_poly.entity_id
_entity_poly.type
_entity_poly.pdbx_seq_one_letter_code
_entity_poly.pdbx_strand_id
1 'polypeptide(L)'
;AGLPATGQALHYEYVQLYLDEFKDLLDDPPAGAAPKLMSSPDGGVYLQHVTTRRAASAEEVCTAVAAGAARRATRGHDMNEASSRSHAILMLRLVGPGGDPTRPAAS
;
A
#
# COMPACT_ATOMS: atom_id res chain seq x y z
N ALA A 1 -20.82 10.65 9.99
CA ALA A 1 -19.41 10.49 9.62
C ALA A 1 -19.05 11.63 8.66
N GLY A 2 -18.33 12.64 9.14
CA GLY A 2 -17.99 13.82 8.35
C GLY A 2 -16.82 13.51 7.41
N LEU A 3 -16.98 13.83 6.14
CA LEU A 3 -15.91 13.79 5.15
C LEU A 3 -14.76 14.73 5.59
N PRO A 4 -13.49 14.40 5.28
CA PRO A 4 -12.37 15.31 5.54
C PRO A 4 -12.57 16.63 4.78
N ALA A 5 -12.05 17.72 5.35
CA ALA A 5 -12.29 19.08 4.90
C ALA A 5 -12.00 19.26 3.39
N THR A 6 -12.85 20.05 2.73
CA THR A 6 -12.83 20.35 1.30
C THR A 6 -11.40 20.52 0.76
N GLY A 7 -10.90 19.52 0.04
CA GLY A 7 -9.57 19.53 -0.59
C GLY A 7 -8.61 18.42 -0.16
N GLN A 8 -8.95 17.61 0.84
CA GLN A 8 -8.11 16.47 1.24
C GLN A 8 -8.41 15.22 0.38
N ALA A 9 -7.37 14.51 -0.04
CA ALA A 9 -7.47 13.26 -0.80
C ALA A 9 -6.87 12.10 -0.01
N LEU A 10 -7.65 11.05 0.22
CA LEU A 10 -7.18 9.82 0.83
C LEU A 10 -6.53 8.95 -0.25
N HIS A 11 -5.32 8.50 0.02
CA HIS A 11 -4.59 7.54 -0.80
C HIS A 11 -4.35 6.26 -0.01
N TYR A 12 -4.25 5.15 -0.72
CA TYR A 12 -3.99 3.85 -0.13
C TYR A 12 -2.97 3.05 -0.94
N GLU A 13 -2.17 2.30 -0.20
CA GLU A 13 -1.14 1.38 -0.69
C GLU A 13 -1.30 0.08 0.09
N TYR A 14 -1.23 -1.07 -0.58
CA TYR A 14 -1.37 -2.36 0.10
C TYR A 14 -0.25 -3.28 -0.35
N VAL A 15 0.61 -3.66 0.60
CA VAL A 15 1.80 -4.47 0.32
C VAL A 15 1.89 -5.64 1.27
N GLN A 16 2.55 -6.70 0.80
CA GLN A 16 2.97 -7.84 1.60
C GLN A 16 4.48 -7.76 1.81
N LEU A 17 4.92 -8.01 3.04
CA LEU A 17 6.32 -8.28 3.37
C LEU A 17 6.45 -9.77 3.66
N TYR A 18 7.23 -10.47 2.85
CA TYR A 18 7.50 -11.90 3.00
C TYR A 18 9.00 -12.17 2.84
N LEU A 19 9.64 -12.75 3.87
CA LEU A 19 11.08 -13.07 3.86
C LEU A 19 11.96 -11.92 3.33
N ASP A 20 11.69 -10.69 3.78
CA ASP A 20 12.37 -9.44 3.38
C ASP A 20 12.07 -8.91 1.97
N GLU A 21 11.17 -9.54 1.22
CA GLU A 21 10.68 -9.01 -0.06
C GLU A 21 9.33 -8.32 0.09
N PHE A 22 9.24 -7.10 -0.43
CA PHE A 22 7.97 -6.40 -0.58
C PHE A 22 7.29 -6.82 -1.87
N LYS A 23 5.98 -7.01 -1.80
CA LYS A 23 5.12 -7.32 -2.94
C LYS A 23 3.89 -6.43 -2.91
N ASP A 24 3.55 -5.85 -4.06
CA ASP A 24 2.31 -5.10 -4.22
C ASP A 24 1.11 -6.05 -4.25
N LEU A 25 0.07 -5.73 -3.47
CA LEU A 25 -1.19 -6.47 -3.41
C LEU A 25 -2.33 -5.76 -4.14
N LEU A 26 -2.15 -4.49 -4.55
CA LEU A 26 -3.17 -3.73 -5.28
C LEU A 26 -3.19 -4.06 -6.76
N ASP A 27 -2.02 -4.20 -7.37
CA ASP A 27 -1.84 -4.58 -8.77
C ASP A 27 -0.65 -5.53 -8.94
N ASP A 28 -0.63 -6.26 -10.06
CA ASP A 28 0.54 -7.07 -10.42
C ASP A 28 1.63 -6.12 -10.95
N PRO A 29 2.82 -6.07 -10.32
CA PRO A 29 3.87 -5.20 -10.80
C PRO A 29 4.32 -5.63 -12.20
N PRO A 30 4.56 -4.70 -13.13
CA PRO A 30 5.24 -5.02 -14.38
C PRO A 30 6.62 -5.65 -14.05
N ALA A 31 7.07 -6.58 -14.90
CA ALA A 31 8.31 -7.32 -14.66
C ALA A 31 9.49 -6.36 -14.37
N GLY A 32 10.03 -6.42 -13.14
CA GLY A 32 11.14 -5.57 -12.68
C GLY A 32 10.77 -4.43 -11.72
N ALA A 33 9.49 -4.22 -11.40
CA ALA A 33 9.02 -3.17 -10.49
C ALA A 33 8.66 -3.72 -9.08
N ALA A 34 9.56 -4.49 -8.46
CA ALA A 34 9.35 -4.92 -7.08
C ALA A 34 9.39 -3.69 -6.15
N PRO A 35 8.43 -3.56 -5.21
CA PRO A 35 8.45 -2.45 -4.27
C PRO A 35 9.76 -2.41 -3.48
N LYS A 36 10.35 -1.22 -3.36
CA LYS A 36 11.64 -1.03 -2.69
C LYS A 36 11.53 0.00 -1.59
N LEU A 37 11.99 -0.35 -0.39
CA LEU A 37 12.06 0.58 0.73
C LEU A 37 13.17 1.62 0.50
N MET A 38 12.81 2.89 0.61
CA MET A 38 13.66 4.05 0.37
C MET A 38 13.52 5.04 1.51
N SER A 39 14.61 5.71 1.87
CA SER A 39 14.61 6.80 2.85
C SER A 39 14.30 8.13 2.17
N SER A 40 13.38 8.89 2.74
CA SER A 40 13.17 10.31 2.41
C SER A 40 14.31 11.14 3.02
N PRO A 41 14.73 12.24 2.37
CA PRO A 41 15.68 13.21 2.96
C PRO A 41 15.23 13.74 4.33
N ASP A 42 13.92 13.74 4.58
CA ASP A 42 13.30 14.24 5.82
C ASP A 42 13.28 13.21 6.96
N GLY A 43 13.96 12.06 6.79
CA GLY A 43 14.05 10.99 7.81
C GLY A 43 12.88 10.01 7.82
N GLY A 44 11.88 10.18 6.94
CA GLY A 44 10.83 9.18 6.70
C GLY A 44 11.29 8.02 5.82
N VAL A 45 10.54 6.93 5.79
CA VAL A 45 10.72 5.85 4.81
C VAL A 45 9.49 5.74 3.91
N TYR A 46 9.68 5.42 2.64
CA TYR A 46 8.63 5.24 1.65
C TYR A 46 8.97 4.06 0.72
N LEU A 47 7.95 3.47 0.10
CA LEU A 47 8.13 2.42 -0.89
C LEU A 47 8.17 3.06 -2.29
N GLN A 48 9.23 2.85 -3.04
CA GLN A 48 9.24 3.07 -4.49
C GLN A 48 8.65 1.87 -5.20
N HIS A 49 8.07 2.10 -6.38
CA HIS A 49 7.42 1.05 -7.19
C HIS A 49 6.24 0.36 -6.50
N VAL A 50 5.59 1.05 -5.55
CA VAL A 50 4.28 0.63 -5.01
C VAL A 50 3.17 1.37 -5.74
N THR A 51 2.06 0.67 -5.96
CA THR A 51 0.84 1.26 -6.49
C THR A 51 0.16 2.09 -5.41
N THR A 52 0.08 3.40 -5.64
CA THR A 52 -0.67 4.32 -4.79
C THR A 52 -1.98 4.68 -5.50
N ARG A 53 -3.12 4.33 -4.90
CA ARG A 53 -4.45 4.67 -5.45
C ARG A 53 -5.14 5.73 -4.60
N ARG A 54 -5.87 6.63 -5.24
CA ARG A 54 -6.77 7.56 -4.54
C ARG A 54 -8.06 6.84 -4.18
N ALA A 55 -8.44 6.85 -2.92
CA ALA A 55 -9.73 6.34 -2.46
C ALA A 55 -10.85 7.31 -2.87
N ALA A 56 -11.78 6.84 -3.70
CA ALA A 56 -13.02 7.58 -3.95
C ALA A 56 -14.08 7.33 -2.86
N SER A 57 -14.08 6.14 -2.26
CA SER A 57 -14.96 5.77 -1.15
C SER A 57 -14.36 4.70 -0.25
N ALA A 58 -14.96 4.47 0.91
CA ALA A 58 -14.55 3.39 1.81
C ALA A 58 -14.78 2.00 1.19
N GLU A 59 -15.87 1.83 0.43
CA GLU A 59 -16.19 0.57 -0.25
C GLU A 59 -15.14 0.21 -1.30
N GLU A 60 -14.60 1.19 -2.02
CA GLU A 60 -13.52 0.97 -2.99
C GLU A 60 -12.28 0.41 -2.30
N VAL A 61 -11.87 1.01 -1.18
CA VAL A 61 -10.71 0.56 -0.40
C VAL A 61 -10.94 -0.85 0.13
N CYS A 62 -12.11 -1.12 0.71
CA CYS A 62 -12.47 -2.46 1.19
C CYS A 62 -12.44 -3.51 0.08
N THR A 63 -12.94 -3.16 -1.12
CA THR A 63 -12.91 -4.05 -2.29
C THR A 63 -11.48 -4.33 -2.74
N ALA A 64 -10.64 -3.30 -2.80
CA ALA A 64 -9.24 -3.43 -3.16
C ALA A 64 -8.46 -4.28 -2.13
N VAL A 65 -8.74 -4.11 -0.84
CA VAL A 65 -8.15 -4.92 0.24
C VAL A 65 -8.59 -6.38 0.12
N ALA A 66 -9.87 -6.65 -0.15
CA ALA A 66 -10.37 -8.01 -0.35
C ALA A 66 -9.72 -8.68 -1.57
N ALA A 67 -9.57 -7.96 -2.68
CA ALA A 67 -8.87 -8.44 -3.87
C ALA A 67 -7.38 -8.73 -3.58
N GLY A 68 -6.69 -7.82 -2.88
CA GLY A 68 -5.29 -8.03 -2.48
C GLY A 68 -5.10 -9.19 -1.50
N ALA A 69 -6.06 -9.41 -0.60
CA ALA A 69 -6.06 -10.57 0.29
C ALA A 69 -6.19 -11.89 -0.48
N ALA A 70 -6.97 -11.93 -1.57
CA ALA A 70 -7.04 -13.09 -2.46
C ALA A 70 -5.71 -13.32 -3.21
N ARG A 71 -5.06 -12.25 -3.69
CA ARG A 71 -3.73 -12.32 -4.36
C ARG A 71 -2.60 -12.77 -3.41
N ARG A 72 -2.76 -12.53 -2.11
CA ARG A 72 -1.90 -13.07 -1.06
C ARG A 72 -2.07 -14.58 -0.91
N ALA A 73 -3.29 -15.10 -1.06
CA ALA A 73 -3.60 -16.53 -0.89
C ALA A 73 -3.14 -17.40 -2.07
N THR A 74 -3.16 -16.88 -3.30
CA THR A 74 -2.90 -17.66 -4.52
C THR A 74 -1.44 -18.00 -4.82
N ARG A 75 -0.46 -17.50 -4.05
CA ARG A 75 0.97 -17.82 -4.25
C ARG A 75 1.62 -18.66 -3.14
N GLY A 76 0.82 -19.36 -2.35
CA GLY A 76 1.32 -20.37 -1.41
C GLY A 76 1.18 -21.76 -2.02
N HIS A 77 2.19 -22.23 -2.74
CA HIS A 77 2.29 -23.64 -3.12
C HIS A 77 2.87 -24.51 -1.99
N ASP A 78 2.73 -24.08 -0.74
CA ASP A 78 3.04 -24.91 0.42
C ASP A 78 2.03 -24.62 1.53
N MET A 79 1.14 -25.59 1.72
CA MET A 79 0.41 -25.78 2.97
C MET A 79 1.45 -26.05 4.05
N ASN A 80 1.92 -25.01 4.73
CA ASN A 80 2.27 -25.00 6.15
C ASN A 80 2.82 -23.60 6.49
N GLU A 81 2.20 -22.93 7.46
CA GLU A 81 2.88 -21.87 8.24
C GLU A 81 3.18 -20.52 7.54
N ALA A 82 2.37 -20.12 6.54
CA ALA A 82 2.55 -18.85 5.82
C ALA A 82 2.11 -17.58 6.60
N SER A 83 1.35 -17.72 7.70
CA SER A 83 0.77 -16.58 8.44
C SER A 83 1.72 -15.93 9.46
N SER A 84 2.73 -16.64 9.95
CA SER A 84 3.69 -16.11 10.93
C SER A 84 4.85 -15.33 10.29
N ARG A 85 5.14 -15.62 9.01
CA ARG A 85 6.30 -15.06 8.29
C ARG A 85 5.92 -14.07 7.19
N SER A 86 4.62 -13.84 6.96
CA SER A 86 4.14 -12.82 6.03
C SER A 86 3.29 -11.76 6.73
N HIS A 87 3.70 -10.50 6.62
CA HIS A 87 2.95 -9.36 7.13
C HIS A 87 2.23 -8.67 5.97
N ALA A 88 0.98 -8.27 6.18
CA ALA A 88 0.26 -7.44 5.23
C ALA A 88 0.15 -6.02 5.81
N ILE A 89 0.56 -5.04 5.03
CA ILE A 89 0.66 -3.64 5.44
C ILE A 89 -0.25 -2.83 4.53
N LEU A 90 -1.34 -2.33 5.08
CA LEU A 90 -2.21 -1.34 4.43
C LEU A 90 -1.81 0.04 4.94
N MET A 91 -1.35 0.90 4.04
CA MET A 91 -1.01 2.28 4.37
C MET A 91 -2.10 3.19 3.81
N LEU A 92 -2.65 4.04 4.68
CA LEU A 92 -3.64 5.06 4.33
C LEU A 92 -3.02 6.43 4.57
N ARG A 93 -2.97 7.25 3.51
CA ARG A 93 -2.37 8.59 3.54
C ARG A 93 -3.41 9.64 3.24
N LEU A 94 -3.69 10.51 4.20
CA LEU A 94 -4.53 11.68 3.99
C LEU A 94 -3.65 12.84 3.50
N VAL A 95 -3.86 13.28 2.27
CA VAL A 95 -3.08 14.33 1.62
C VAL A 95 -3.91 15.61 1.59
N GLY A 96 -3.37 16.71 2.09
CA GLY A 96 -4.00 18.03 2.00
C GLY A 96 -4.02 18.59 0.56
N PRO A 97 -4.82 19.63 0.29
CA PRO A 97 -4.84 20.27 -1.02
C PRO A 97 -3.44 20.81 -1.36
N GLY A 98 -2.85 20.33 -2.48
CA GLY A 98 -1.50 20.69 -2.93
C GLY A 98 -0.36 19.80 -2.41
N GLY A 99 -0.65 18.75 -1.65
CA GLY A 99 0.34 17.76 -1.21
C GLY A 99 0.67 16.71 -2.28
N ASP A 100 1.91 16.23 -2.29
CA ASP A 100 2.33 15.10 -3.12
C ASP A 100 1.93 13.78 -2.43
N PRO A 101 1.14 12.90 -3.08
CA PRO A 101 0.73 11.63 -2.49
C PRO A 101 1.87 10.61 -2.34
N THR A 102 2.95 10.79 -3.09
CA THR A 102 4.11 9.89 -3.10
C THR A 102 5.21 10.30 -2.14
N ARG A 103 5.12 11.51 -1.57
CA ARG A 103 6.10 12.04 -0.62
C ARG A 103 5.49 12.11 0.78
N PRO A 104 6.20 11.69 1.84
CA PRO A 104 5.77 11.99 3.19
C PRO A 104 5.60 13.51 3.35
N ALA A 105 4.53 13.94 4.02
CA ALA A 105 4.36 15.33 4.39
C ALA A 105 5.53 15.71 5.31
N ALA A 106 6.27 16.77 4.95
CA ALA A 106 7.31 17.31 5.81
C ALA A 106 6.65 17.76 7.12
N SER A 107 7.09 17.16 8.23
CA SER A 107 6.80 17.61 9.60
C SER A 107 7.52 18.91 9.91
#